data_AF-A0A7V8TDX8-F1
#
_entry.id   AF-A0A7V8TDX8-F1
#
_cell.length_a   1.000
_cell.length_b   1.000
_cell.length_c   1.000
_cell.angle_alpha   90.00
_cell.angle_beta   90.00
_cell.angle_gamma   90.00
#
_symmetry.space_group_name_H-M   'P 1'
#
loop_
_entity.id
_entity.type
_entity.pdbx_description
1 polymer ?
#
loop_
_entity_poly.entity_id
_entity_poly.type
_entity_poly.pdbx_seq_one_letter_code
_entity_poly.pdbx_strand_id
1 'polypeptide(L)'
;MGLTEKEGVTTFYHAGNIQGPIDPSKGRANLDFNPAGQGGFYVTTDKVQAEEWSKLRDHPTIAQFDIPNSELTKLDIKDFSSANGEWADFVTQGRAGTLSHSHDAVSGPMLGNPGAVKRGKVPTSKGSQFAIFSDEAAKLFDRFKL
;
A
#
# COMPACT_ATOMS: atom_id res chain seq x y z
N MET A 1 8.09 -21.46 -18.04
CA MET A 1 9.13 -21.18 -17.03
C MET A 1 8.65 -19.97 -16.24
N GLY A 2 7.88 -20.22 -15.19
CA GLY A 2 7.28 -19.18 -14.34
C GLY A 2 8.25 -18.84 -13.21
N LEU A 3 8.31 -17.55 -12.87
CA LEU A 3 9.17 -16.98 -11.85
C LEU A 3 9.05 -17.77 -10.54
N THR A 4 10.18 -18.23 -10.02
CA THR A 4 10.29 -18.92 -8.74
C THR A 4 9.79 -17.99 -7.64
N GLU A 5 8.63 -18.31 -7.07
CA GLU A 5 8.36 -17.96 -5.67
C GLU A 5 9.56 -18.51 -4.88
N LYS A 6 10.44 -17.63 -4.39
CA LYS A 6 11.38 -18.04 -3.35
C LYS A 6 10.48 -18.39 -2.15
N GLU A 7 10.34 -19.67 -1.86
CA GLU A 7 9.48 -20.16 -0.78
C GLU A 7 9.63 -19.27 0.46
N GLY A 8 8.54 -18.61 0.87
CA GLY A 8 8.49 -17.80 2.09
C GLY A 8 8.94 -16.34 1.97
N VAL A 9 9.05 -15.75 0.78
CA VAL A 9 9.28 -14.30 0.59
C VAL A 9 8.17 -13.67 -0.25
N THR A 10 7.74 -12.46 0.12
CA THR A 10 6.87 -11.61 -0.69
C THR A 10 7.65 -10.40 -1.18
N THR A 11 7.66 -10.20 -2.50
CA THR A 11 8.32 -9.05 -3.12
C THR A 11 7.32 -7.89 -3.29
N PHE A 12 7.72 -6.71 -2.84
CA PHE A 12 6.97 -5.47 -2.99
C PHE A 12 7.76 -4.44 -3.79
N TYR A 13 7.03 -3.55 -4.47
CA TYR A 13 7.55 -2.48 -5.30
C TYR A 13 6.97 -1.13 -4.91
N HIS A 14 7.81 -0.11 -4.85
CA HIS A 14 7.42 1.29 -4.65
C HIS A 14 7.80 2.13 -5.86
N ALA A 15 6.88 2.96 -6.33
CA ALA A 15 7.14 3.94 -7.38
C ALA A 15 7.80 5.21 -6.82
N GLY A 16 9.13 5.22 -6.85
CA GLY A 16 9.96 6.33 -6.40
C GLY A 16 11.31 5.85 -5.86
N ASN A 17 12.29 6.75 -5.87
CA ASN A 17 13.54 6.53 -5.17
C ASN A 17 13.37 6.96 -3.70
N ILE A 18 13.72 6.07 -2.78
CA ILE A 18 13.58 6.30 -1.35
C ILE A 18 14.94 6.75 -0.82
N GLN A 19 15.03 8.02 -0.42
CA GLN A 19 16.21 8.59 0.21
C GLN A 19 16.06 8.59 1.73
N GLY A 20 16.97 7.89 2.41
CA GLY A 20 16.91 7.70 3.86
C GLY A 20 15.90 6.62 4.28
N PRO A 21 15.55 6.57 5.58
CA PRO A 21 14.61 5.60 6.12
C PRO A 21 13.18 5.87 5.64
N ILE A 22 12.39 4.82 5.52
CA ILE A 22 10.95 4.92 5.24
C ILE A 22 10.26 5.62 6.41
N ASP A 23 9.48 6.64 6.07
CA ASP A 23 8.68 7.41 7.01
C ASP A 23 7.25 7.54 6.46
N PRO A 24 6.30 6.72 6.95
CA PRO A 24 4.91 6.76 6.52
C PRO A 24 4.25 8.14 6.65
N SER A 25 4.68 8.97 7.62
CA SER A 25 4.09 10.29 7.88
C SER A 25 4.33 11.29 6.73
N LYS A 26 5.38 11.07 5.91
CA LYS A 26 5.65 11.87 4.70
C LYS A 26 4.67 11.57 3.56
N GLY A 27 3.92 10.48 3.66
CA GLY A 27 2.87 10.15 2.71
C GLY A 27 1.74 11.19 2.73
N ARG A 28 1.04 11.34 1.59
CA ARG A 28 -0.15 12.18 1.53
C ARG A 28 -1.23 11.65 2.46
N ALA A 29 -1.94 12.53 3.16
CA ALA A 29 -3.11 12.18 3.94
C ALA A 29 -4.33 11.82 3.08
N ASN A 30 -5.31 11.14 3.69
CA ASN A 30 -6.62 10.81 3.10
C ASN A 30 -6.52 10.03 1.76
N LEU A 31 -5.60 9.06 1.73
CA LEU A 31 -5.54 8.01 0.72
C LEU A 31 -6.45 6.83 1.11
N ASP A 32 -6.50 5.80 0.26
CA ASP A 32 -7.48 4.70 0.36
C ASP A 32 -7.52 4.07 1.74
N PHE A 33 -6.35 3.80 2.33
CA PHE A 33 -6.23 3.08 3.58
C PHE A 33 -5.74 3.96 4.73
N ASN A 34 -5.63 5.28 4.54
CA ASN A 34 -5.04 6.12 5.57
C ASN A 34 -6.04 6.41 6.69
N PRO A 35 -5.63 6.29 7.97
CA PRO A 35 -6.32 6.94 9.06
C PRO A 35 -6.44 8.45 8.82
N ALA A 36 -7.48 9.04 9.38
CA ALA A 36 -7.77 10.46 9.28
C ALA A 36 -6.56 11.32 9.68
N GLY A 37 -6.09 12.16 8.75
CA GLY A 37 -4.97 13.06 8.99
C GLY A 37 -3.57 12.40 9.00
N GLN A 38 -3.47 11.09 8.80
CA GLN A 38 -2.19 10.36 8.77
C GLN A 38 -1.75 10.08 7.33
N GLY A 39 -0.42 10.10 7.10
CA GLY A 39 0.21 9.59 5.88
C GLY A 39 0.28 8.06 5.87
N GLY A 40 0.77 7.50 4.76
CA GLY A 40 1.08 6.08 4.65
C GLY A 40 2.13 5.85 3.58
N PHE A 41 2.91 4.77 3.71
CA PHE A 41 3.87 4.36 2.70
C PHE A 41 3.28 3.21 1.86
N TYR A 42 3.06 3.44 0.58
CA TYR A 42 2.36 2.51 -0.31
C TYR A 42 3.33 1.75 -1.21
N VAL A 43 3.15 0.44 -1.25
CA VAL A 43 3.83 -0.50 -2.15
C VAL A 43 2.80 -1.39 -2.83
N THR A 44 3.24 -2.20 -3.78
CA THR A 44 2.41 -3.23 -4.44
C THR A 44 3.24 -4.46 -4.76
N THR A 45 2.61 -5.63 -4.84
CA THR A 45 3.25 -6.85 -5.36
C THR A 45 3.24 -6.91 -6.89
N ASP A 46 2.49 -6.02 -7.55
CA ASP A 46 2.43 -5.92 -9.01
C ASP A 46 3.48 -4.93 -9.52
N LYS A 47 4.56 -5.46 -10.10
CA LYS A 47 5.64 -4.65 -10.69
C LYS A 47 5.14 -3.75 -11.83
N VAL A 48 4.23 -4.25 -12.68
CA VAL A 48 3.70 -3.48 -13.81
C VAL A 48 2.93 -2.27 -13.28
N GLN A 49 2.10 -2.47 -12.25
CA GLN A 49 1.40 -1.38 -11.60
C GLN A 49 2.37 -0.35 -10.97
N ALA A 50 3.46 -0.79 -10.34
CA ALA A 50 4.47 0.12 -9.81
C ALA A 50 5.15 0.94 -10.93
N GLU A 51 5.46 0.32 -12.06
CA GLU A 51 6.00 1.00 -13.25
C GLU A 51 5.01 2.02 -13.83
N GLU A 52 3.70 1.72 -13.86
CA GLU A 52 2.66 2.68 -14.25
C GLU A 52 2.62 3.88 -13.30
N TRP A 53 2.66 3.65 -11.98
CA TRP A 53 2.71 4.72 -10.99
C TRP A 53 3.96 5.60 -11.14
N SER A 54 5.09 4.99 -11.48
CA SER A 54 6.36 5.68 -11.70
C SER A 54 6.31 6.58 -12.93
N LYS A 55 5.72 6.10 -14.05
CA LYS A 55 5.49 6.91 -15.26
C LYS A 55 4.59 8.11 -15.00
N LEU A 56 3.53 7.94 -14.19
CA LEU A 56 2.63 9.04 -13.82
C LEU A 56 3.30 10.14 -12.98
N ARG A 57 4.44 9.84 -12.34
CA ARG A 57 5.19 10.76 -11.48
C ARG A 57 6.40 11.41 -12.18
N ASP A 58 6.61 11.14 -13.47
CA ASP A 58 7.79 11.59 -14.24
C ASP A 58 9.14 11.20 -13.58
N HIS A 59 9.12 10.12 -12.79
CA HIS A 59 10.28 9.60 -12.05
C HIS A 59 10.37 8.09 -12.28
N PRO A 60 11.20 7.61 -13.23
CA PRO A 60 11.24 6.21 -13.69
C PRO A 60 11.98 5.26 -12.72
N THR A 61 11.88 5.49 -11.41
CA THR A 61 12.59 4.70 -10.40
C THR A 61 11.61 3.83 -9.62
N ILE A 62 11.96 2.55 -9.47
CA ILE A 62 11.23 1.59 -8.65
C ILE A 62 12.17 1.10 -7.53
N ALA A 63 11.73 1.19 -6.28
CA ALA A 63 12.39 0.50 -5.17
C ALA A 63 11.74 -0.88 -5.00
N GLN A 64 12.55 -1.90 -4.72
CA GLN A 64 12.11 -3.27 -4.47
C GLN A 64 12.42 -3.68 -3.03
N PHE A 65 11.54 -4.49 -2.46
CA PHE A 65 11.68 -5.08 -1.13
C PHE A 65 11.36 -6.57 -1.19
N ASP A 66 12.23 -7.40 -0.65
CA ASP A 66 12.02 -8.84 -0.56
C ASP A 66 11.81 -9.22 0.92
N ILE A 67 10.56 -9.19 1.38
CA ILE A 67 10.22 -9.37 2.79
C ILE A 67 9.95 -10.86 3.09
N PRO A 68 10.62 -11.48 4.08
CA PRO A 68 10.26 -12.81 4.54
C PRO A 68 8.83 -12.83 5.08
N ASN A 69 8.03 -13.81 4.65
CA ASN A 69 6.65 -13.98 5.09
C ASN A 69 6.56 -14.18 6.61
N SER A 70 7.57 -14.83 7.22
CA SER A 70 7.67 -15.00 8.67
C SER A 70 7.84 -13.68 9.44
N GLU A 71 8.38 -12.63 8.81
CA GLU A 71 8.43 -11.29 9.39
C GLU A 71 7.13 -10.53 9.15
N LEU A 72 6.53 -10.65 7.96
CA LEU A 72 5.22 -10.05 7.67
C LEU A 72 4.13 -10.54 8.64
N THR A 73 4.12 -11.82 8.97
CA THR A 73 3.14 -12.40 9.90
C THR A 73 3.24 -11.88 11.33
N LYS A 74 4.28 -11.12 11.67
CA LYS A 74 4.44 -10.48 12.98
C LYS A 74 3.71 -9.14 13.07
N LEU A 75 3.38 -8.53 11.93
CA LEU A 75 2.67 -7.26 11.86
C LEU A 75 1.16 -7.47 12.00
N ASP A 76 0.47 -6.49 12.57
CA ASP A 76 -0.99 -6.41 12.50
C ASP A 76 -1.41 -5.89 11.12
N ILE A 77 -1.75 -6.82 10.22
CA ILE A 77 -2.14 -6.52 8.83
C ILE A 77 -3.63 -6.74 8.67
N LYS A 78 -4.36 -5.67 8.33
CA LYS A 78 -5.74 -5.79 7.83
C LYS A 78 -5.71 -6.17 6.36
N ASP A 79 -6.11 -7.39 6.04
CA ASP A 79 -6.14 -7.88 4.66
C ASP A 79 -7.57 -7.91 4.08
N PHE A 80 -7.75 -7.24 2.94
CA PHE A 80 -8.94 -7.31 2.11
C PHE A 80 -8.64 -8.20 0.90
N SER A 81 -9.07 -9.46 0.95
CA SER A 81 -8.90 -10.42 -0.16
C SER A 81 -9.68 -10.06 -1.43
N SER A 82 -10.67 -9.16 -1.32
CA SER A 82 -11.49 -8.72 -2.45
C SER A 82 -12.12 -7.35 -2.20
N ALA A 83 -12.61 -6.71 -3.27
CA ALA A 83 -13.32 -5.43 -3.23
C ALA A 83 -14.77 -5.60 -2.78
N ASN A 84 -14.95 -6.15 -1.57
CA ASN A 84 -16.25 -6.40 -0.96
C ASN A 84 -16.82 -5.13 -0.29
N GLY A 85 -17.97 -5.26 0.37
CA GLY A 85 -18.63 -4.13 1.04
C GLY A 85 -17.78 -3.48 2.15
N GLU A 86 -17.09 -4.30 2.95
CA GLU A 86 -16.20 -3.79 4.00
C GLU A 86 -15.05 -2.98 3.42
N TRP A 87 -14.41 -3.48 2.35
CA TRP A 87 -13.38 -2.73 1.62
C TRP A 87 -13.93 -1.42 1.06
N ALA A 88 -15.14 -1.45 0.46
CA ALA A 88 -15.77 -0.27 -0.13
C ALA A 88 -16.03 0.82 0.93
N ASP A 89 -16.52 0.44 2.11
CA ASP A 89 -16.72 1.36 3.24
C ASP A 89 -15.37 1.89 3.75
N PHE A 90 -14.35 1.03 3.85
CA PHE A 90 -13.02 1.38 4.33
C PHE A 90 -12.36 2.44 3.43
N VAL A 91 -12.31 2.21 2.12
CA VAL A 91 -11.70 3.17 1.17
C VAL A 91 -12.51 4.46 1.03
N THR A 92 -13.83 4.38 1.20
CA THR A 92 -14.69 5.57 1.22
C THR A 92 -14.37 6.44 2.42
N GLN A 93 -14.25 5.85 3.60
CA GLN A 93 -13.85 6.57 4.81
C GLN A 93 -12.41 7.13 4.70
N GLY A 94 -11.48 6.37 4.12
CA GLY A 94 -10.09 6.82 3.92
C GLY A 94 -10.02 8.06 3.02
N ARG A 95 -10.77 8.04 1.91
CA ARG A 95 -10.87 9.21 1.01
C ARG A 95 -11.66 10.38 1.57
N ALA A 96 -12.58 10.13 2.50
CA ALA A 96 -13.29 11.15 3.25
C ALA A 96 -12.46 11.75 4.40
N GLY A 97 -11.36 11.10 4.80
CA GLY A 97 -10.56 11.50 5.95
C GLY A 97 -11.25 11.25 7.29
N THR A 98 -12.12 10.23 7.35
CA THR A 98 -12.86 9.84 8.57
C THR A 98 -12.48 8.44 9.05
N LEU A 99 -11.66 7.73 8.29
CA LEU A 99 -11.21 6.38 8.64
C LEU A 99 -10.37 6.40 9.91
N SER A 100 -10.56 5.40 10.77
CA SER A 100 -9.80 5.23 12.00
C SER A 100 -9.41 3.76 12.16
N HIS A 101 -8.12 3.50 12.30
CA HIS A 101 -7.56 2.21 12.70
C HIS A 101 -6.14 2.41 13.25
N SER A 102 -5.58 1.34 13.84
CA SER A 102 -4.22 1.31 14.38
C SER A 102 -3.35 0.18 13.81
N HIS A 103 -3.81 -0.49 12.75
CA HIS A 103 -3.05 -1.55 12.06
C HIS A 103 -1.68 -1.06 11.57
N ASP A 104 -0.67 -1.91 11.63
CA ASP A 104 0.66 -1.65 11.09
C ASP A 104 0.63 -1.46 9.58
N ALA A 105 -0.21 -2.26 8.92
CA ALA A 105 -0.43 -2.19 7.49
C ALA A 105 -1.84 -2.61 7.07
N VAL A 106 -2.22 -2.21 5.86
CA VAL A 106 -3.47 -2.64 5.19
C VAL A 106 -3.13 -3.15 3.80
N SER A 107 -3.61 -4.34 3.47
CA SER A 107 -3.48 -5.01 2.18
C SER A 107 -4.84 -5.06 1.49
N GLY A 108 -4.89 -4.84 0.18
CA GLY A 108 -6.10 -5.08 -0.60
C GLY A 108 -6.12 -4.44 -1.98
N PRO A 109 -7.27 -4.48 -2.68
CA PRO A 109 -7.43 -3.82 -3.97
C PRO A 109 -7.21 -2.31 -3.89
N MET A 110 -6.58 -1.72 -4.91
CA MET A 110 -6.46 -0.26 -5.02
C MET A 110 -7.78 0.35 -5.52
N LEU A 111 -8.12 1.54 -5.01
CA LEU A 111 -9.29 2.27 -5.47
C LEU A 111 -9.09 2.83 -6.90
N GLY A 112 -9.96 2.43 -7.81
CA GLY A 112 -9.92 2.79 -9.22
C GLY A 112 -10.47 4.19 -9.55
N ASN A 113 -11.39 4.71 -8.74
CA ASN A 113 -12.13 5.94 -9.01
C ASN A 113 -12.15 6.94 -7.83
N PRO A 114 -11.01 7.27 -7.20
CA PRO A 114 -10.97 8.04 -5.94
C PRO A 114 -11.67 9.41 -6.03
N GLY A 115 -11.57 10.09 -7.18
CA GLY A 115 -12.26 11.37 -7.38
C GLY A 115 -13.79 11.24 -7.41
N ALA A 116 -14.32 10.13 -7.90
CA ALA A 116 -15.77 9.87 -7.93
C ALA A 116 -16.30 9.46 -6.54
N VAL A 117 -15.54 8.66 -5.80
CA VAL A 117 -15.89 8.27 -4.41
C VAL A 117 -16.00 9.50 -3.51
N LYS A 118 -15.08 10.46 -3.63
CA LYS A 118 -15.17 11.75 -2.92
C LYS A 118 -16.46 12.54 -3.21
N ARG A 119 -17.18 12.21 -4.29
CA ARG A 119 -18.48 12.77 -4.66
C ARG A 119 -19.66 11.82 -4.38
N GLY A 120 -19.44 10.80 -3.54
CA GLY A 120 -20.47 9.83 -3.14
C GLY A 120 -20.80 8.76 -4.18
N LYS A 121 -19.90 8.48 -5.14
CA LYS A 121 -20.08 7.38 -6.09
C LYS A 121 -19.53 6.06 -5.53
N VAL A 122 -20.07 4.95 -6.03
CA VAL A 122 -19.65 3.60 -5.63
C VAL A 122 -18.16 3.39 -5.97
N PRO A 123 -17.35 2.87 -5.03
CA PRO A 123 -15.97 2.48 -5.28
C PRO A 123 -15.84 1.44 -6.39
N THR A 124 -14.86 1.61 -7.28
CA THR A 124 -14.39 0.55 -8.18
C THR A 124 -12.99 0.14 -7.78
N SER A 125 -12.61 -1.12 -7.98
CA SER A 125 -11.26 -1.59 -7.68
C SER A 125 -10.42 -1.80 -8.94
N LYS A 126 -9.10 -1.77 -8.78
CA LYS A 126 -8.12 -2.25 -9.75
C LYS A 126 -6.84 -2.65 -9.02
N GLY A 127 -6.11 -3.62 -9.57
CA GLY A 127 -4.82 -4.08 -9.04
C GLY A 127 -4.80 -4.31 -7.53
N SER A 128 -3.63 -4.12 -6.89
CA SER A 128 -3.42 -4.36 -5.46
C SER A 128 -2.51 -3.31 -4.84
N GLN A 129 -2.68 -3.03 -3.56
CA GLN A 129 -1.77 -2.17 -2.81
C GLN A 129 -1.62 -2.65 -1.38
N PHE A 130 -0.47 -2.35 -0.80
CA PHE A 130 -0.13 -2.61 0.59
C PHE A 130 0.38 -1.29 1.18
N ALA A 131 -0.30 -0.79 2.20
CA ALA A 131 -0.01 0.49 2.83
C ALA A 131 0.53 0.25 4.24
N ILE A 132 1.66 0.87 4.56
CA ILE A 132 2.32 0.79 5.86
C ILE A 132 2.11 2.08 6.63
N PHE A 133 1.83 1.97 7.93
CA PHE A 133 1.51 3.09 8.81
C PHE A 133 2.39 3.19 10.05
N SER A 134 2.92 2.06 10.54
CA SER A 134 3.72 2.04 11.77
C SER A 134 5.23 2.09 11.52
N ASP A 135 5.96 2.56 12.54
CA ASP A 135 7.43 2.56 12.56
C ASP A 135 8.01 1.14 12.49
N GLU A 136 7.31 0.15 13.06
CA GLU A 136 7.76 -1.25 13.05
C GLU A 136 7.76 -1.81 11.62
N ALA A 137 6.65 -1.64 10.91
CA ALA A 137 6.54 -2.05 9.53
C ALA A 137 7.47 -1.25 8.61
N ALA A 138 7.66 0.05 8.84
CA ALA A 138 8.62 0.87 8.09
C ALA A 138 10.06 0.34 8.26
N LYS A 139 10.48 0.05 9.51
CA LYS A 139 11.80 -0.53 9.81
C LYS A 139 11.98 -1.93 9.20
N LEU A 140 10.90 -2.72 9.15
CA LEU A 140 10.94 -4.01 8.48
C LEU A 140 11.24 -3.84 6.99
N PHE A 141 10.55 -2.93 6.31
CA PHE A 141 10.78 -2.68 4.89
C PHE A 141 12.17 -2.08 4.62
N ASP A 142 12.65 -1.17 5.47
CA ASP A 142 14.02 -0.63 5.36
C ASP A 142 15.08 -1.73 5.45
N ARG A 143 14.89 -2.73 6.32
CA ARG A 143 15.84 -3.84 6.50
C ARG A 143 15.97 -4.73 5.26
N PHE A 144 14.90 -4.85 4.48
CA PHE A 144 14.79 -5.77 3.34
C PHE A 144 14.67 -5.05 1.99
N LYS A 145 15.04 -3.77 1.95
CA LYS A 145 15.18 -2.98 0.72
C LYS A 145 16.42 -3.43 -0.06
N LEU A 146 16.27 -3.55 -1.39
CA LEU A 146 17.37 -3.91 -2.31
C LEU A 146 18.13 -2.70 -2.85
#